data_AF-A0A645JM00-F1
#
_entry.id   AF-A0A645JM00-F1
#
_cell.length_a   1.000
_cell.length_b   1.000
_cell.length_c   1.000
_cell.angle_alpha   90.00
_cell.angle_beta   90.00
_cell.angle_gamma   90.00
#
_symmetry.space_group_name_H-M   'P 1'
#
loop_
_entity.id
_entity.type
_entity.pdbx_description
1 polymer ?
#
loop_
_entity_poly.entity_id
_entity_poly.type
_entity_poly.pdbx_seq_one_letter_code
_entity_poly.pdbx_strand_id
1 'polypeptide(L)' 'MDNGGIINDHHGVGLKLSRLMKEQYGPAMQVLAGLKKSLDPNGIMNPYKLGL' A
#
# COMPACT_ATOMS: atom_id res chain seq x y z
N MET A 1 6.41 -13.53 -0.45
CA MET A 1 5.73 -13.69 -1.78
C MET A 1 6.28 -14.86 -2.57
N ASP A 2 6.71 -15.89 -1.87
CA ASP A 2 7.84 -16.70 -2.36
C ASP A 2 7.43 -17.71 -3.43
N ASN A 3 6.12 -17.85 -3.64
CA ASN A 3 5.50 -18.71 -4.65
C ASN A 3 4.77 -17.91 -5.76
N GLY A 4 5.05 -16.60 -5.90
CA GLY A 4 4.52 -15.76 -6.98
C GLY A 4 3.05 -15.34 -6.85
N GLY A 5 2.41 -15.60 -5.71
CA GLY A 5 1.03 -15.17 -5.44
C GLY A 5 0.92 -13.67 -5.15
N ILE A 6 -0.24 -13.09 -5.48
CA ILE A 6 -0.60 -11.71 -5.15
C ILE A 6 -1.32 -11.65 -3.79
N ILE A 7 -0.98 -10.66 -2.96
CA ILE A 7 -1.58 -10.47 -1.62
C ILE A 7 -3.10 -10.28 -1.62
N ASN A 8 -3.65 -9.73 -2.69
CA ASN A 8 -5.08 -9.57 -2.88
C ASN A 8 -5.42 -9.41 -4.36
N ASP A 9 -6.43 -10.14 -4.82
CA ASP A 9 -7.00 -10.00 -6.15
C ASP A 9 -8.01 -8.83 -6.21
N HIS A 10 -9.09 -8.87 -5.41
CA HIS A 10 -10.16 -7.86 -5.50
C HIS A 10 -10.77 -7.37 -4.17
N HIS A 11 -10.55 -8.04 -3.03
CA HIS A 11 -11.14 -7.62 -1.74
C HIS A 11 -10.55 -6.32 -1.17
N GLY A 12 -9.32 -5.98 -1.58
CA GLY A 12 -8.59 -4.83 -1.12
C GLY A 12 -7.62 -5.15 0.02
N VAL A 13 -6.77 -4.18 0.32
CA VAL A 13 -5.67 -4.32 1.28
C VAL A 13 -6.15 -3.97 2.69
N GLY A 14 -6.69 -2.76 2.84
CA GLY A 14 -7.13 -2.21 4.12
C GLY A 14 -6.02 -2.24 5.19
N LEU A 15 -6.41 -2.13 6.47
CA LEU A 15 -5.45 -2.24 7.58
C LEU A 15 -4.91 -3.66 7.76
N LYS A 16 -5.67 -4.67 7.34
CA LYS A 16 -5.31 -6.08 7.53
C LYS A 16 -4.04 -6.47 6.76
N LEU A 17 -3.92 -6.01 5.52
CA LEU A 17 -2.83 -6.37 4.62
C LEU A 17 -1.83 -5.23 4.39
N SER A 18 -2.05 -4.03 4.96
CA SER A 18 -1.22 -2.85 4.73
C SER A 18 0.27 -3.09 4.98
N ARG A 19 0.61 -3.86 6.02
CA ARG A 19 1.99 -4.22 6.37
C ARG A 19 2.72 -5.00 5.26
N LEU A 20 1.99 -5.67 4.37
CA LEU A 20 2.54 -6.48 3.27
C LEU A 20 2.73 -5.67 1.99
N MET A 21 2.24 -4.43 1.91
CA MET A 21 2.33 -3.61 0.70
C MET A 21 3.79 -3.30 0.30
N LYS A 22 4.66 -3.07 1.29
CA LYS A 22 6.09 -2.84 1.04
C LYS A 22 6.76 -4.08 0.43
N GLU A 23 6.38 -5.27 0.85
CA GLU A 23 6.90 -6.52 0.28
C GLU A 23 6.36 -6.72 -1.16
N GLN A 24 5.07 -6.43 -1.40
CA GLN A 24 4.41 -6.66 -2.70
C GLN A 24 4.94 -5.78 -3.81
N TYR A 25 5.18 -4.51 -3.48
CA TYR A 25 5.58 -3.51 -4.47
C TYR A 25 7.08 -3.23 -4.42
N GLY A 26 7.77 -3.60 -3.33
CA GLY A 26 9.21 -3.38 -3.18
C GLY A 26 9.61 -1.94 -3.53
N PRO A 27 10.60 -1.72 -4.41
CA PRO A 27 11.03 -0.39 -4.83
C PRO A 27 9.94 0.48 -5.46
N ALA A 28 8.89 -0.10 -6.03
CA ALA A 28 7.78 0.64 -6.64
C ALA A 28 6.88 1.34 -5.60
N MET A 29 6.98 0.95 -4.31
CA MET A 29 6.20 1.57 -3.23
C MET A 29 6.40 3.10 -3.14
N GLN A 30 7.57 3.60 -3.57
CA GLN A 30 7.86 5.04 -3.61
C GLN A 30 6.87 5.85 -4.46
N VAL A 31 6.31 5.24 -5.52
CA VAL A 31 5.33 5.89 -6.39
C VAL A 31 4.04 6.13 -5.63
N LEU A 32 3.55 5.11 -4.92
CA LEU A 32 2.36 5.21 -4.08
C LEU A 32 2.55 6.20 -2.92
N ALA A 33 3.73 6.21 -2.31
CA ALA A 33 4.08 7.17 -1.26
C ALA A 33 4.12 8.62 -1.77
N GLY A 34 4.74 8.85 -2.94
CA GLY A 34 4.77 10.15 -3.60
C GLY A 34 3.36 10.66 -3.94
N LEU A 35 2.53 9.81 -4.56
CA LEU A 35 1.15 10.15 -4.87
C LEU A 35 0.35 10.49 -3.60
N LYS A 36 0.47 9.66 -2.56
CA LYS A 36 -0.23 9.89 -1.28
C LYS A 36 0.18 11.23 -0.66
N LYS A 37 1.48 11.54 -0.63
CA LYS A 37 1.99 12.81 -0.08
C LYS A 37 1.54 14.02 -0.89
N SER A 38 1.50 13.91 -2.22
CA SER A 38 1.07 15.00 -3.09
C SER A 38 -0.43 15.27 -3.02
N LEU A 39 -1.25 14.22 -2.91
CA LEU A 39 -2.71 14.33 -2.93
C LEU A 39 -3.32 14.51 -1.52
N ASP A 40 -2.67 13.99 -0.49
CA ASP A 40 -3.14 14.05 0.89
C ASP A 40 -1.97 14.33 1.86
N PRO A 41 -1.40 15.55 1.82
CA PRO A 41 -0.26 15.92 2.66
C PRO A 41 -0.58 15.91 4.17
N ASN A 42 -1.86 16.01 4.53
CA ASN A 42 -2.32 15.99 5.93
C ASN A 42 -2.75 14.59 6.40
N GLY A 43 -2.75 13.59 5.53
CA GLY A 43 -3.04 12.20 5.88
C GLY A 43 -4.49 11.91 6.31
N ILE A 44 -5.46 12.73 5.91
CA ILE A 44 -6.87 12.59 6.34
C ILE A 44 -7.60 11.45 5.62
N MET A 45 -7.22 11.13 4.39
CA MET A 45 -7.91 10.15 3.55
C MET A 45 -7.41 8.74 3.84
N ASN A 46 -8.15 7.98 4.65
CA ASN A 46 -7.89 6.56 4.90
C ASN A 46 -6.44 6.27 5.38
N PRO A 47 -6.01 6.83 6.53
CA PRO A 47 -4.66 6.66 7.03
C PRO A 47 -4.29 5.18 7.20
N TYR A 48 -3.03 4.83 6.91
CA TYR A 48 -2.43 3.50 7.10
C TYR A 48 -2.98 2.36 6.24
N LYS A 49 -4.12 2.52 5.55
CA LYS A 49 -4.72 1.44 4.74
C LYS A 49 -3.86 1.02 3.55
N LEU A 50 -2.93 1.87 3.11
CA LEU A 50 -1.97 1.58 2.04
C LEU A 50 -0.61 1.08 2.57
N GLY A 51 -0.42 1.00 3.89
CA GLY A 51 0.89 0.76 4.49
C GLY A 51 1.78 2.01 4.53
N LEU A 52 1.14 3.19 4.49
CA LEU A 52 1.72 4.52 4.54
C LEU A 52 1.08 5.35 5.65
#